data_AF-A0A921GEK5-F1
#
_entry.id   AF-A0A921GEK5-F1
#
_cell.length_a   1.000
_cell.length_b   1.000
_cell.length_c   1.000
_cell.angle_alpha   90.00
_cell.angle_beta   90.00
_cell.angle_gamma   90.00
#
_symmetry.space_group_name_H-M   'P 1'
#
loop_
_entity.id
_entity.type
_entity.pdbx_description
1 polymer ?
#
loop_
_entity_poly.entity_id
_entity_poly.type
_entity_poly.pdbx_seq_one_letter_code
_entity_poly.pdbx_strand_id
1 'polypeptide(L)'
;MPIATVSKVGNGRAVFIPASVTDEAFALGNKVEIEYVGEGTLLIRSAVDDRKLRQEALGRLLDIVGEQPEVLWEDDSRAADRELIGGRYA
;
A
#
# COMPACT_ATOMS: atom_id res chain seq x y z
N MET A 1 6.78 23.41 25.54
CA MET A 1 6.61 23.18 24.10
C MET A 1 7.82 22.40 23.59
N PRO A 2 7.65 21.24 22.96
CA PRO A 2 8.76 20.55 22.32
C PRO A 2 9.23 21.40 21.12
N ILE A 3 10.55 21.63 21.04
CA ILE A 3 11.18 22.31 19.91
C ILE A 3 11.70 21.23 18.97
N ALA A 4 11.27 21.27 17.71
CA ALA A 4 11.83 20.43 16.65
C ALA A 4 12.98 21.20 15.97
N THR A 5 14.09 20.50 15.69
CA THR A 5 15.28 21.13 15.10
C THR A 5 15.38 20.74 13.62
N VAL A 6 15.64 21.71 12.75
CA VAL A 6 15.91 21.46 11.33
C VAL A 6 17.41 21.44 11.10
N SER A 7 17.93 20.33 10.56
CA SER A 7 19.36 20.16 10.29
C SER A 7 19.58 19.69 8.86
N LYS A 8 20.78 19.97 8.31
CA LYS A 8 21.21 19.42 7.03
C LYS A 8 21.67 17.98 7.23
N VAL A 9 21.13 17.04 6.44
CA VAL A 9 21.53 15.63 6.44
C VAL A 9 21.84 15.23 4.99
N GLY A 10 23.12 15.03 4.69
CA GLY A 10 23.58 14.84 3.32
C GLY A 10 23.19 16.01 2.41
N ASN A 11 22.48 15.69 1.32
CA ASN A 11 21.95 16.68 0.37
C ASN A 11 20.55 17.19 0.73
N GLY A 12 19.95 16.71 1.83
CA GLY A 12 18.61 17.06 2.27
C GLY A 12 18.58 17.90 3.56
N ARG A 13 17.37 18.30 3.95
CA ARG A 13 17.06 18.83 5.28
C ARG A 13 16.23 17.79 6.02
N ALA A 14 16.54 17.57 7.29
CA ALA A 14 15.79 16.69 8.18
C ALA A 14 15.24 17.50 9.36
N VAL A 15 14.07 17.11 9.84
CA VAL A 15 13.47 17.63 11.07
C VAL A 15 13.56 16.54 12.12
N PHE A 16 14.19 16.84 13.25
CA PHE A 16 14.26 15.92 14.38
C PHE A 16 13.00 16.07 15.23
N ILE A 17 12.20 15.01 15.27
CA ILE A 17 10.98 14.93 16.09
C ILE A 17 11.35 14.27 17.42
N PRO A 18 11.16 14.92 18.58
CA PRO A 18 11.47 14.33 19.88
C PRO A 18 10.64 13.07 20.16
N ALA A 19 11.24 12.11 20.86
CA ALA A 19 10.57 10.85 21.23
C ALA A 19 9.29 11.06 22.06
N SER A 20 9.17 12.20 22.74
CA SER A 20 7.96 12.58 23.50
C SER A 20 6.76 12.97 22.63
N VAL A 21 6.97 13.15 21.32
CA VAL A 21 5.93 13.54 20.35
C VAL A 21 5.64 12.40 19.36
N THR A 22 6.58 11.46 19.18
CA THR A 22 6.40 10.31 18.30
C THR A 22 5.60 9.19 18.96
N ASP A 23 4.79 8.50 18.17
CA ASP A 23 4.11 7.25 18.54
C ASP A 23 4.51 6.11 17.57
N GLU A 24 3.90 4.93 17.69
CA GLU A 24 4.16 3.78 16.80
C GLU A 24 3.89 4.10 15.32
N ALA A 25 2.97 5.02 15.02
CA ALA A 25 2.65 5.40 13.65
C ALA A 25 3.79 6.20 12.99
N PHE A 26 4.70 6.78 13.79
CA PHE A 26 5.90 7.51 13.35
C PHE A 26 7.21 6.77 13.66
N ALA A 27 7.16 5.44 13.82
CA ALA A 27 8.36 4.62 14.01
C ALA A 27 9.34 4.72 12.83
N LEU A 28 10.61 4.43 13.10
CA LEU A 28 11.68 4.45 12.10
C LEU A 28 11.36 3.46 10.96
N GLY A 29 11.38 3.96 9.72
CA GLY A 29 11.05 3.18 8.52
C GLY A 29 9.61 3.34 8.05
N ASN A 30 8.71 3.92 8.86
CA ASN A 30 7.36 4.24 8.42
C ASN A 30 7.38 5.40 7.42
N LYS A 31 6.49 5.32 6.44
CA LYS A 31 6.27 6.42 5.50
C LYS A 31 5.36 7.45 6.13
N VAL A 32 5.58 8.72 5.79
CA VAL A 32 4.77 9.85 6.23
C VAL A 32 4.44 10.74 5.06
N GLU A 33 3.28 11.38 5.12
CA GLU A 33 2.87 12.43 4.21
C GLU A 33 3.14 13.79 4.87
N ILE A 34 3.69 14.72 4.10
CA ILE A 34 3.99 16.08 4.55
C ILE A 34 3.17 17.04 3.70
N GLU A 35 2.27 17.77 4.33
CA GLU A 35 1.36 18.73 3.69
C GLU A 35 1.65 20.14 4.18
N TYR A 36 1.66 21.12 3.26
CA TYR A 36 1.71 22.53 3.62
C TYR A 36 0.29 23.07 3.79
N VAL A 37 -0.08 23.44 5.02
CA VAL A 37 -1.45 23.87 5.37
C VAL A 37 -1.61 25.39 5.44
N GLY A 38 -0.54 26.15 5.16
CA GLY A 38 -0.54 27.61 5.23
C GLY A 38 0.23 28.16 6.43
N GLU A 39 0.47 29.48 6.44
CA GLU A 39 1.10 30.23 7.55
C GLU A 39 2.49 29.71 7.99
N GLY A 40 3.19 28.98 7.10
CA GLY A 40 4.47 28.37 7.44
C GLY A 40 4.34 27.04 8.22
N THR A 41 3.13 26.52 8.36
CA THR A 41 2.85 25.28 9.08
C THR A 41 2.92 24.08 8.14
N LEU A 42 3.68 23.06 8.54
CA LEU A 42 3.74 21.75 7.89
C LEU A 42 3.01 20.73 8.77
N LEU A 43 2.07 20.00 8.17
CA LEU A 43 1.38 18.90 8.81
C LEU A 43 2.02 17.58 8.38
N ILE A 44 2.41 16.76 9.35
CA ILE A 44 2.99 15.44 9.11
C ILE A 44 1.95 14.40 9.52
N ARG A 45 1.54 13.53 8.60
CA ARG A 45 0.60 12.44 8.84
C ARG A 45 1.29 11.10 8.58
N SER A 46 0.93 10.07 9.35
CA SER A 46 1.35 8.71 9.03
C SER A 46 0.77 8.33 7.66
N ALA A 47 1.63 7.91 6.73
CA ALA A 47 1.15 7.39 5.47
C ALA A 47 0.59 6.00 5.75
N VAL A 48 -0.73 5.88 5.69
CA VAL A 48 -1.40 4.61 5.89
C VAL A 48 -0.87 3.65 4.83
N ASP A 49 -0.26 2.54 5.26
CA ASP A 49 0.36 1.58 4.36
C ASP A 49 -0.75 0.89 3.55
N ASP A 50 -1.05 1.48 2.41
CA ASP A 50 -2.19 1.22 1.55
C ASP A 50 -2.24 -0.27 1.12
N ARG A 51 -1.10 -0.97 1.21
CA ARG A 51 -0.98 -2.41 1.02
C ARG A 51 -1.71 -3.21 2.11
N LYS A 52 -1.58 -2.86 3.39
CA LYS A 52 -2.20 -3.61 4.49
C LYS A 52 -3.72 -3.42 4.48
N LEU A 53 -4.18 -2.20 4.22
CA LEU A 53 -5.61 -1.91 4.04
C LEU A 53 -6.19 -2.57 2.79
N ARG A 54 -5.47 -2.60 1.66
CA ARG A 54 -5.89 -3.37 0.48
C ARG A 54 -5.90 -4.87 0.74
N GLN A 55 -4.93 -5.41 1.49
CA GLN A 55 -4.92 -6.83 1.86
C GLN A 55 -6.06 -7.18 2.83
N GLU A 56 -6.35 -6.33 3.81
CA GLU A 56 -7.49 -6.51 4.73
C GLU A 56 -8.84 -6.33 4.02
N ALA A 57 -8.93 -5.41 3.06
CA ALA A 57 -10.12 -5.25 2.21
C ALA A 57 -10.30 -6.44 1.27
N LEU A 58 -9.22 -6.94 0.66
CA LEU A 58 -9.25 -8.14 -0.18
C LEU A 58 -9.61 -9.39 0.64
N GLY A 59 -9.04 -9.56 1.83
CA GLY A 59 -9.38 -10.65 2.74
C GLY A 59 -10.85 -10.63 3.13
N ARG A 60 -11.39 -9.45 3.51
CA ARG A 60 -12.83 -9.29 3.77
C ARG A 60 -13.70 -9.59 2.56
N LEU A 61 -13.29 -9.19 1.35
CA LEU A 61 -14.01 -9.52 0.12
C LEU A 61 -14.00 -11.04 -0.15
N LEU A 62 -12.87 -11.71 0.07
CA LEU A 62 -12.76 -13.15 -0.09
C LEU A 62 -13.58 -13.92 0.95
N ASP A 63 -13.63 -13.44 2.20
CA ASP A 63 -14.48 -14.04 3.25
C ASP A 63 -15.98 -13.82 3.01
N ILE A 64 -16.37 -12.76 2.29
CA ILE A 64 -17.76 -12.51 1.87
C ILE A 64 -18.15 -13.40 0.69
N VAL A 65 -17.21 -13.74 -0.19
CA VAL A 65 -17.38 -14.78 -1.23
C VAL A 65 -17.18 -16.15 -0.57
N GLY A 66 -18.01 -16.43 0.44
CA GLY A 66 -18.16 -17.76 1.00
C GLY A 66 -18.52 -18.74 -0.11
N GLU A 67 -17.79 -19.86 -0.16
CA GLU A 67 -17.90 -20.91 -1.18
C GLU A 67 -17.91 -20.35 -2.60
N GLN A 68 -16.72 -20.12 -3.17
CA GLN A 68 -16.64 -20.24 -4.63
C GLN A 68 -17.20 -21.62 -4.98
N PRO A 69 -18.19 -21.73 -5.88
CA PRO A 69 -18.52 -23.03 -6.41
C PRO A 69 -17.21 -23.62 -6.92
N GLU A 70 -16.94 -24.89 -6.59
CA GLU A 70 -15.95 -25.66 -7.33
C GLU A 70 -16.42 -25.62 -8.79
N VAL A 71 -15.95 -24.61 -9.52
CA VAL A 71 -15.93 -24.66 -10.96
C VAL A 71 -14.92 -25.76 -11.21
N LEU A 72 -15.44 -26.98 -11.36
CA LEU A 72 -14.76 -28.03 -12.11
C LEU A 72 -14.40 -27.37 -13.43
N TRP A 73 -13.15 -26.97 -13.56
CA TRP A 73 -12.60 -26.57 -14.85
C TRP A 73 -12.76 -27.81 -15.72
N GLU A 74 -13.82 -27.85 -16.53
CA GLU A 74 -13.93 -28.88 -17.54
C GLU A 74 -12.67 -28.78 -18.39
N ASP A 75 -12.00 -29.91 -18.55
CA ASP A 75 -10.69 -30.09 -19.18
C ASP A 75 -10.74 -29.84 -20.71
N ASP A 76 -11.67 -28.99 -21.15
CA ASP A 76 -11.89 -28.54 -22.53
C ASP A 76 -11.00 -27.34 -22.91
N SER A 77 -10.01 -27.03 -22.07
CA SER A 77 -8.98 -26.01 -22.36
C SER A 77 -8.27 -26.27 -23.69
N ARG A 78 -8.21 -27.53 -24.16
CA ARG A 78 -7.63 -27.87 -25.47
C ARG A 78 -8.50 -27.47 -26.66
N ALA A 79 -9.83 -27.41 -26.51
CA ALA A 79 -10.72 -27.00 -27.59
C ALA A 79 -10.72 -25.47 -27.75
N ALA A 80 -10.73 -24.74 -26.64
CA ALA A 80 -10.64 -23.28 -26.62
C ALA A 80 -9.27 -22.76 -27.12
N ASP A 81 -8.17 -23.40 -26.72
CA ASP A 81 -6.84 -23.07 -27.23
C ASP A 81 -6.71 -23.35 -28.74
N ARG A 82 -7.38 -24.37 -29.27
CA ARG A 82 -7.37 -24.69 -30.71
C ARG A 82 -8.05 -23.62 -31.58
N GLU A 83 -9.03 -22.92 -31.02
CA GLU A 83 -9.72 -21.82 -31.71
C GLU A 83 -8.90 -20.52 -31.68
N LEU A 84 -8.17 -20.28 -30.58
CA LEU A 84 -7.27 -19.13 -30.42
C LEU A 84 -5.98 -19.25 -31.25
N ILE A 85 -5.44 -20.46 -31.38
CA ILE A 85 -4.24 -20.74 -32.18
C ILE A 85 -4.69 -21.25 -33.54
N GLY A 86 -5.39 -20.40 -34.30
CA GLY A 86 -6.01 -20.74 -35.59
C GLY A 86 -5.13 -21.68 -36.44
N GLY A 87 -5.73 -22.76 -36.95
CA GLY A 87 -5.13 -24.02 -37.43
C GLY A 87 -3.98 -23.95 -38.44
N ARG A 88 -2.89 -23.27 -38.09
CA ARG A 88 -1.64 -23.15 -38.87
C ARG A 88 -0.54 -24.06 -38.34
N TYR A 89 -0.78 -24.75 -37.23
CA TYR A 89 0.12 -25.73 -36.61
C TYR A 89 -0.61 -27.02 -36.19
N ALA A 90 -1.67 -27.40 -36.92
CA ALA A 90 -2.27 -28.73 -36.80
C ALA A 90 -1.55 -29.72 -37.74
#